data_AF-A0A352BGI8-F1
#
_entry.id   AF-A0A352BGI8-F1
#
_cell.length_a   1.000
_cell.length_b   1.000
_cell.length_c   1.000
_cell.angle_alpha   90.00
_cell.angle_beta   90.00
_cell.angle_gamma   90.00
#
_symmetry.space_group_name_H-M   'P 1'
#
loop_
_entity.id
_entity.type
_entity.pdbx_description
1 polymer ?
#
loop_
_entity_poly.entity_id
_entity_poly.type
_entity_poly.pdbx_seq_one_letter_code
_entity_poly.pdbx_strand_id
1 'polypeptide(L)'
;SLHPNKIGHLGTLDPSATGVLPVCINKATKLFDLYLKKEKVYRTIFVFGKETTTLDSDGEATNQNGVVVEETNLITVLKTFIGKQLQMPPKYSAKKINGKNAYDLARQNVDFELAPKEIEIFEIN
;
A
#
# COMPACT_ATOMS: atom_id res chain seq x y z
N SER A 1 2.14 1.76 -33.94
CA SER A 1 2.38 0.77 -32.86
C SER A 1 3.65 1.14 -32.12
N LEU A 2 3.67 1.04 -30.78
CA LEU A 2 4.87 1.22 -29.97
C LEU A 2 5.56 -0.13 -29.81
N HIS A 3 6.84 -0.24 -30.18
CA HIS A 3 7.66 -1.44 -29.99
C HIS A 3 8.85 -1.13 -29.07
N PRO A 4 8.60 -0.93 -27.77
CA PRO A 4 9.65 -0.59 -26.84
C PRO A 4 10.50 -1.83 -26.48
N ASN A 5 11.81 -1.63 -26.39
CA ASN A 5 12.73 -2.69 -25.95
C ASN A 5 12.71 -2.85 -24.42
N LYS A 6 12.24 -1.84 -23.68
CA LYS A 6 12.15 -1.86 -22.21
C LYS A 6 10.99 -1.01 -21.71
N ILE A 7 10.23 -1.54 -20.76
CA ILE A 7 9.09 -0.87 -20.11
C ILE A 7 9.18 -1.10 -18.60
N GLY A 8 8.70 -0.16 -17.80
CA GLY A 8 8.36 -0.41 -16.39
C GLY A 8 7.51 0.72 -15.78
N HIS A 9 7.10 0.58 -14.52
CA HIS A 9 6.20 1.52 -13.83
C HIS A 9 6.79 2.09 -12.52
N LEU A 10 6.50 3.36 -12.18
CA LEU A 10 7.11 4.09 -11.05
C LEU A 10 6.45 3.82 -9.68
N GLY A 11 5.97 2.59 -9.47
CA GLY A 11 5.28 2.16 -8.26
C GLY A 11 4.11 1.24 -8.55
N THR A 12 3.77 0.37 -7.62
CA THR A 12 2.67 -0.60 -7.79
C THR A 12 1.35 0.00 -7.32
N LEU A 13 0.26 -0.33 -8.00
CA LEU A 13 -1.10 -0.20 -7.48
C LEU A 13 -1.62 -1.61 -7.20
N ASP A 14 -2.32 -1.80 -6.10
CA ASP A 14 -2.97 -3.07 -5.81
C ASP A 14 -4.04 -3.36 -6.88
N PRO A 15 -4.35 -4.64 -7.19
CA PRO A 15 -5.24 -4.99 -8.30
C PRO A 15 -6.64 -4.37 -8.21
N SER A 16 -7.17 -4.18 -7.00
CA SER A 16 -8.46 -3.54 -6.74
C SER A 16 -8.39 -2.01 -6.69
N ALA A 17 -7.19 -1.43 -6.62
CA ALA A 17 -7.00 0.01 -6.64
C ALA A 17 -7.08 0.56 -8.07
N THR A 18 -7.54 1.80 -8.19
CA THR A 18 -7.50 2.56 -9.45
C THR A 18 -6.75 3.86 -9.25
N GLY A 19 -6.14 4.39 -10.31
CA GLY A 19 -5.46 5.68 -10.24
C GLY A 19 -4.31 5.82 -11.23
N VAL A 20 -3.40 6.73 -10.88
CA VAL A 20 -2.25 7.08 -11.72
C VAL A 20 -1.16 6.03 -11.58
N LEU A 21 -0.81 5.38 -12.70
CA LEU A 21 0.33 4.47 -12.81
C LEU A 21 1.33 5.04 -13.83
N PRO A 22 2.36 5.78 -13.40
CA PRO A 22 3.34 6.32 -14.33
C PRO A 22 4.16 5.19 -14.97
N VAL A 23 4.19 5.15 -16.30
CA VAL A 23 4.93 4.16 -17.09
C VAL A 23 6.09 4.83 -17.80
N CYS A 24 7.27 4.22 -17.72
CA CYS A 24 8.48 4.67 -18.40
C CYS A 24 8.84 3.69 -19.53
N ILE A 25 9.27 4.26 -20.66
CA ILE A 25 9.60 3.52 -21.87
C ILE A 25 11.06 3.76 -22.28
N ASN A 26 11.76 2.70 -22.71
CA ASN A 26 13.14 2.73 -23.19
C ASN A 26 14.08 3.48 -22.23
N LYS A 27 14.73 4.55 -22.67
CA LYS A 27 15.70 5.32 -21.87
C LYS A 27 15.08 5.98 -20.64
N ALA A 28 13.78 6.31 -20.67
CA ALA A 28 13.09 6.90 -19.52
C ALA A 28 13.06 5.95 -18.31
N THR A 29 13.23 4.64 -18.53
CA THR A 29 13.34 3.67 -17.42
C THR A 29 14.57 3.87 -16.54
N LYS A 30 15.52 4.73 -16.92
CA LYS A 30 16.64 5.13 -16.06
C LYS A 30 16.27 6.19 -15.03
N LEU A 31 15.11 6.83 -15.17
CA LEU A 31 14.66 7.91 -14.27
C LEU A 31 13.94 7.38 -13.02
N PHE A 32 13.78 6.07 -12.88
CA PHE A 32 12.99 5.46 -11.80
C PHE A 32 13.35 5.96 -10.41
N ASP A 33 14.64 5.94 -10.09
CA ASP A 33 15.14 6.25 -8.75
C ASP A 33 14.85 7.71 -8.34
N LEU A 34 14.74 8.61 -9.32
CA LEU A 34 14.43 10.02 -9.07
C LEU A 34 12.96 10.25 -8.69
N TYR A 35 12.05 9.35 -9.09
CA TYR A 35 10.61 9.52 -8.89
C TYR A 35 10.04 8.65 -7.76
N LEU A 36 10.80 7.66 -7.27
CA LEU A 36 10.39 6.79 -6.16
C LEU A 36 10.18 7.54 -4.83
N LYS A 37 10.77 8.74 -4.67
CA LYS A 37 10.65 9.57 -3.46
C LYS A 37 9.50 10.57 -3.48
N LYS A 38 8.60 10.49 -4.47
CA LYS A 38 7.49 11.44 -4.58
C LYS A 38 6.39 11.15 -3.58
N GLU A 39 5.77 12.22 -3.13
CA GLU A 39 4.53 12.21 -2.37
C GLU A 39 3.40 11.59 -3.20
N LYS A 40 2.47 10.95 -2.51
CA LYS A 40 1.32 10.28 -3.09
C LYS A 40 0.07 10.67 -2.32
N VAL A 41 -0.99 10.94 -3.06
CA VAL A 41 -2.31 11.26 -2.51
C VAL A 41 -3.25 10.12 -2.83
N TYR A 42 -4.03 9.72 -1.84
CA TYR A 42 -4.96 8.60 -1.93
C TYR A 42 -6.35 9.04 -1.49
N ARG A 43 -7.36 8.46 -2.13
CA ARG A 43 -8.74 8.48 -1.64
C ARG A 43 -9.13 7.04 -1.33
N THR A 44 -9.63 6.81 -0.13
CA THR A 44 -9.95 5.49 0.39
C THR A 44 -11.29 5.51 1.10
N ILE A 45 -11.93 4.34 1.18
CA ILE A 45 -13.16 4.10 1.94
C ILE A 45 -12.86 2.96 2.90
N PHE A 46 -13.15 3.17 4.18
CA PHE A 46 -12.96 2.17 5.22
C PHE A 46 -14.30 1.61 5.69
N VAL A 47 -14.32 0.32 6.02
CA VAL A 47 -15.43 -0.34 6.69
C VAL A 47 -14.99 -0.64 8.12
N PHE A 48 -15.59 0.05 9.09
CA PHE A 48 -15.28 -0.20 10.51
C PHE A 48 -15.93 -1.50 11.00
N GLY A 49 -15.29 -2.12 11.99
CA GLY A 49 -15.77 -3.36 12.59
C GLY A 49 -15.55 -4.62 11.74
N LYS A 50 -14.77 -4.54 10.65
CA LYS A 50 -14.39 -5.69 9.83
C LYS A 50 -12.88 -5.71 9.60
N GLU A 51 -12.28 -6.88 9.77
CA GLU A 51 -10.87 -7.14 9.45
C GLU A 51 -10.79 -8.27 8.42
N THR A 52 -9.83 -8.17 7.49
CA THR A 52 -9.63 -9.16 6.43
C THR A 52 -8.17 -9.62 6.38
N THR A 53 -7.93 -10.80 5.81
CA THR A 53 -6.58 -11.38 5.67
C THR A 53 -5.60 -10.49 4.90
N THR A 54 -6.09 -9.66 3.99
CA THR A 54 -5.29 -8.79 3.09
C THR A 54 -5.32 -7.32 3.50
N LEU A 55 -6.11 -6.95 4.52
CA LEU A 55 -6.37 -5.57 4.93
C LEU A 55 -7.10 -4.71 3.87
N ASP A 56 -7.73 -5.34 2.89
CA ASP A 56 -8.58 -4.71 1.88
C ASP A 56 -9.87 -5.53 1.66
N SER A 57 -10.68 -5.13 0.67
CA SER A 57 -11.95 -5.79 0.35
C SER A 57 -11.81 -7.16 -0.31
N ASP A 58 -10.62 -7.52 -0.79
CA ASP A 58 -10.40 -8.75 -1.56
C ASP A 58 -10.09 -9.97 -0.66
N GLY A 59 -9.78 -9.72 0.62
CA GLY A 59 -9.45 -10.75 1.60
C GLY A 59 -10.67 -11.39 2.28
N GLU A 60 -10.45 -12.57 2.85
CA GLU A 60 -11.43 -13.25 3.68
C GLU A 60 -11.56 -12.55 5.03
N ALA A 61 -12.77 -12.48 5.58
CA ALA A 61 -13.01 -11.86 6.87
C ALA A 61 -12.39 -12.69 8.00
N THR A 62 -11.51 -12.08 8.79
CA THR A 62 -10.87 -12.70 9.96
C THR A 62 -11.52 -12.28 11.26
N ASN A 63 -12.15 -11.11 11.28
CA ASN A 63 -12.88 -10.58 12.41
C ASN A 63 -14.04 -9.71 11.93
N GLN A 64 -15.16 -9.77 12.65
CA GLN A 64 -16.29 -8.89 12.43
C GLN A 64 -16.99 -8.60 13.75
N ASN A 65 -17.24 -7.32 14.02
CA ASN A 65 -17.99 -6.86 15.17
C ASN A 65 -18.95 -5.72 14.79
N GLY A 66 -19.91 -5.44 15.67
CA GLY A 66 -20.90 -4.38 15.48
C GLY A 66 -20.44 -3.01 15.98
N VAL A 67 -19.14 -2.71 15.96
CA VAL A 67 -18.63 -1.41 16.42
C VAL A 67 -19.25 -0.29 15.60
N VAL A 68 -19.83 0.67 16.31
CA VAL A 68 -20.23 1.96 15.77
C VAL A 68 -19.17 2.96 16.18
N VAL A 69 -18.57 3.63 15.19
CA VAL A 69 -17.54 4.66 15.41
C VAL A 69 -18.19 6.02 15.36
N GLU A 70 -18.13 6.76 16.47
CA GLU A 70 -18.51 8.16 16.53
C GLU A 70 -17.56 9.02 15.68
N GLU A 71 -18.11 9.89 14.84
CA GLU A 71 -17.34 10.73 13.92
C GLU A 71 -16.31 11.62 14.65
N THR A 72 -16.69 12.17 15.80
CA THR A 72 -15.82 13.02 16.62
C THR A 72 -14.61 12.26 17.16
N ASN A 73 -14.79 10.99 17.56
CA ASN A 73 -13.71 10.11 17.99
C ASN A 73 -12.82 9.76 16.80
N LEU A 74 -13.41 9.47 15.63
CA LEU A 74 -12.67 9.18 14.41
C LEU A 74 -11.77 10.34 14.00
N ILE A 75 -12.29 11.57 13.92
CA ILE A 75 -11.53 12.77 13.57
C ILE A 75 -10.37 12.98 14.56
N THR A 76 -10.60 12.73 15.84
CA THR A 76 -9.57 12.87 16.88
C THR A 76 -8.44 11.86 16.67
N VAL A 77 -8.78 10.60 16.40
CA VAL A 77 -7.81 9.53 16.13
C VAL A 77 -7.07 9.76 14.82
N LEU A 78 -7.74 10.20 13.75
CA LEU A 78 -7.09 10.49 12.47
C LEU A 78 -5.97 11.54 12.61
N LYS A 79 -6.17 12.56 13.45
CA LYS A 79 -5.14 13.57 13.71
C LYS A 79 -3.85 13.00 14.33
N THR A 80 -3.93 11.89 15.06
CA THR A 80 -2.73 11.26 15.66
C THR A 80 -1.87 10.53 14.63
N PHE A 81 -2.37 10.29 13.42
CA PHE A 81 -1.60 9.68 12.34
C PHE A 81 -0.74 10.68 11.57
N ILE A 82 -1.03 11.99 11.65
CA ILE A 82 -0.28 13.02 10.93
C ILE A 82 1.13 13.14 11.52
N GLY A 83 2.14 13.16 10.64
CA GLY A 83 3.56 13.22 10.99
C GLY A 83 4.32 11.92 10.76
N LYS A 84 5.54 11.86 11.30
CA LYS A 84 6.44 10.71 11.15
C LYS A 84 6.08 9.60 12.12
N GLN A 85 6.04 8.36 11.62
CA GLN A 85 5.77 7.18 12.44
C GLN A 85 6.33 5.90 11.80
N LEU A 86 6.41 4.84 12.60
CA LEU A 86 6.76 3.50 12.12
C LEU A 86 5.49 2.74 11.74
N GLN A 87 5.42 2.28 10.49
CA GLN A 87 4.33 1.44 10.00
C GLN A 87 4.84 0.03 9.70
N MET A 88 4.12 -0.98 10.20
CA MET A 88 4.34 -2.36 9.76
C MET A 88 3.66 -2.54 8.39
N PRO A 89 4.40 -2.89 7.32
CA PRO A 89 3.77 -3.19 6.04
C PRO A 89 2.90 -4.45 6.13
N PRO A 90 1.85 -4.58 5.29
CA PRO A 90 1.07 -5.81 5.22
C PRO A 90 1.92 -6.97 4.68
N LYS A 91 1.57 -8.20 5.10
CA LYS A 91 2.13 -9.43 4.53
C LYS A 91 1.89 -9.51 3.02
N TYR A 92 0.70 -9.11 2.58
CA TYR A 92 0.35 -8.94 1.17
C TYR A 92 0.87 -7.59 0.66
N SER A 93 2.17 -7.51 0.36
CA SER A 93 2.77 -6.29 -0.19
C SER A 93 3.82 -6.57 -1.28
N ALA A 94 4.12 -5.56 -2.09
CA ALA A 94 5.19 -5.61 -3.10
C ALA A 94 6.61 -5.52 -2.50
N LYS A 95 6.77 -5.59 -1.17
CA LYS A 95 8.08 -5.53 -0.52
C LYS A 95 8.89 -6.77 -0.88
N LYS A 96 10.17 -6.61 -1.23
CA LYS A 96 11.04 -7.75 -1.54
C LYS A 96 11.69 -8.30 -0.29
N ILE A 97 11.63 -9.62 -0.13
CA ILE A 97 12.27 -10.42 0.92
C ILE A 97 13.12 -11.46 0.22
N ASN A 98 14.45 -11.38 0.39
CA ASN A 98 15.42 -12.27 -0.28
C ASN A 98 15.18 -12.44 -1.79
N GLY A 99 14.82 -11.33 -2.47
CA GLY A 99 14.60 -11.29 -3.93
C GLY A 99 13.20 -11.69 -4.41
N LYS A 100 12.31 -12.21 -3.53
CA LYS A 100 10.91 -12.53 -3.84
C LYS A 100 9.96 -11.47 -3.26
N ASN A 101 8.80 -11.23 -3.86
CA ASN A 101 7.83 -10.30 -3.28
C ASN A 101 7.12 -10.95 -2.08
N ALA A 102 6.88 -10.18 -1.02
CA ALA A 102 6.20 -10.63 0.20
C ALA A 102 4.79 -11.16 -0.11
N TYR A 103 4.08 -10.52 -1.04
CA TYR A 103 2.81 -11.01 -1.57
C TYR A 103 2.88 -12.43 -2.17
N ASP A 104 3.92 -12.72 -2.97
CA ASP A 104 4.09 -14.04 -3.58
C ASP A 104 4.37 -15.10 -2.51
N LEU A 105 5.16 -14.74 -1.50
CA LEU A 105 5.47 -15.60 -0.35
C LEU A 105 4.22 -15.85 0.51
N ALA A 106 3.41 -14.81 0.77
CA ALA A 106 2.19 -14.90 1.56
C ALA A 106 1.17 -15.85 0.91
N ARG A 107 0.99 -15.76 -0.41
CA ARG A 107 0.13 -16.68 -1.18
C ARG A 107 0.62 -18.13 -1.20
N GLN A 108 1.93 -18.34 -1.01
CA GLN A 108 2.53 -19.68 -0.92
C GLN A 108 2.53 -20.22 0.52
N ASN A 109 1.93 -19.51 1.49
CA ASN A 109 1.99 -19.83 2.92
C ASN A 109 3.42 -20.00 3.45
N VAL A 110 4.38 -19.24 2.90
CA VAL A 110 5.76 -19.21 3.38
C VAL A 110 5.88 -18.19 4.49
N ASP A 111 6.40 -18.60 5.65
CA ASP A 111 6.65 -17.68 6.76
C ASP A 111 7.83 -16.75 6.47
N PHE A 112 7.64 -15.48 6.79
CA PHE A 112 8.66 -14.45 6.71
C PHE A 112 8.39 -13.33 7.72
N GLU A 113 9.44 -12.60 8.07
CA GLU A 113 9.35 -11.45 8.97
C GLU A 113 9.35 -10.14 8.20
N LEU A 114 8.59 -9.18 8.73
CA LEU A 114 8.56 -7.81 8.25
C LEU A 114 9.09 -6.88 9.34
N ALA A 115 10.01 -6.01 8.96
CA ALA A 115 10.43 -4.90 9.81
C ALA A 115 9.53 -3.66 9.55
N PRO A 116 9.17 -2.89 10.59
CA PRO A 116 8.53 -1.58 10.44
C PRO A 116 9.37 -0.65 9.58
N LYS A 117 8.71 0.28 8.90
CA LYS A 117 9.35 1.31 8.09
C LYS A 117 8.87 2.68 8.54
N GLU A 118 9.78 3.65 8.57
CA GLU A 118 9.40 5.05 8.74
C GLU A 118 8.55 5.53 7.55
N ILE A 119 7.41 6.13 7.86
CA ILE A 119 6.52 6.82 6.95
C ILE A 119 6.25 8.23 7.50
N GLU A 120 5.76 9.10 6.63
CA GLU A 120 5.27 10.43 7.01
C GLU A 120 3.91 10.64 6.36
N ILE A 121 2.91 10.93 7.18
CA ILE A 121 1.57 11.32 6.71
C ILE A 121 1.49 12.83 6.80
N PHE A 122 1.47 13.49 5.64
CA PHE A 122 1.45 14.96 5.57
C PHE A 122 0.10 15.54 5.97
N GLU A 123 -0.99 14.90 5.55
CA GLU A 123 -2.35 15.43 5.66
C GLU A 123 -3.39 14.31 5.59
N ILE A 124 -4.49 14.47 6.33
CA ILE A 124 -5.70 13.66 6.23
C ILE A 124 -6.87 14.66 6.23
N ASN A 125 -7.70 14.58 5.18
CA ASN A 125 -8.84 15.46 4.93
C ASN A 125 -10.17 14.77 5.21
#